data_AF-A0A182W0A0-F1
#
_entry.id   AF-A0A182W0A0-F1
#
_cell.length_a   1.000
_cell.length_b   1.000
_cell.length_c   1.000
_cell.angle_alpha   90.00
_cell.angle_beta   90.00
_cell.angle_gamma   90.00
#
_symmetry.space_group_name_H-M   'P 1'
#
loop_
_entity.id
_entity.type
_entity.pdbx_description
1 polymer ?
#
loop_
_entity_poly.entity_id
_entity_poly.type
_entity_poly.pdbx_seq_one_letter_code
_entity_poly.pdbx_strand_id
1 'polypeptide(L)'
;MGRMVLHQALSPEQRNDFFHQAEIMIMVYTCTAKHINPTYVAQSLPLFRNARINIEMYKLENRRKQIDFHYQLIITNQFNKRLQGWFAYSLPIFHEHLSLYIHQADIGYNERSSKILVIIVLPILILGTLLCLSLQLALNVTNARRTRSGSSRPTVSFADAFVWFVGVFAQQGSSIRPNSSSSMIIVLVGLFFSSIMYCTYLTKITSQLSVDVDVDYDLEALLMAKEYRIGLVGNFTTNQTVIRKRYDPVMNEVMQQMQRDKSLHVSTHEDGLHRVLGSKYVLIGNPGTVRMAMQNLNQEQYCNVTEINIRGIEQMVALKMPSINSYRKMINYE
;
A
#
# COMPACT_ATOMS: atom_id res chain seq x y z
N MET A 1 69.27 -24.07 -8.63
CA MET A 1 67.89 -24.29 -9.09
C MET A 1 66.94 -24.05 -7.93
N GLY A 2 66.29 -22.88 -7.86
CA GLY A 2 65.30 -22.58 -6.84
C GLY A 2 63.95 -23.20 -7.22
N ARG A 3 63.38 -24.05 -6.37
CA ARG A 3 62.03 -24.60 -6.57
C ARG A 3 61.02 -23.48 -6.38
N MET A 4 60.35 -23.10 -7.47
CA MET A 4 59.17 -22.25 -7.43
C MET A 4 58.00 -23.09 -6.93
N VAL A 5 57.59 -22.87 -5.68
CA VAL A 5 56.39 -23.49 -5.12
C VAL A 5 55.20 -22.63 -5.56
N LEU A 6 54.46 -23.10 -6.57
CA LEU A 6 53.16 -22.53 -6.89
C LEU A 6 52.17 -22.98 -5.81
N HIS A 7 51.77 -22.05 -4.95
CA HIS A 7 50.64 -22.28 -4.05
C HIS A 7 49.36 -22.42 -4.87
N GLN A 8 48.61 -23.48 -4.60
CA GLN A 8 47.31 -23.76 -5.18
C GLN A 8 46.36 -22.58 -4.89
N ALA A 9 45.56 -22.18 -5.88
CA ALA A 9 44.60 -21.11 -5.71
C ALA A 9 43.57 -21.52 -4.64
N LEU A 10 43.72 -20.98 -3.43
CA LEU A 10 42.78 -21.16 -2.34
C LEU A 10 41.42 -20.60 -2.76
N SER A 11 40.35 -21.32 -2.45
CA SER A 11 38.99 -20.81 -2.62
C SER A 11 38.81 -19.53 -1.80
N PRO A 12 37.91 -18.61 -2.18
CA PRO A 12 37.65 -17.38 -1.42
C PRO A 12 37.35 -17.66 0.06
N GLU A 13 36.68 -18.78 0.34
CA GLU A 13 36.37 -19.26 1.69
C GLU A 13 37.63 -19.55 2.51
N GLN A 14 38.66 -20.17 1.92
CA GLN A 14 39.93 -20.47 2.60
C GLN A 14 40.84 -19.25 2.79
N ARG A 15 40.60 -18.13 2.08
CA ARG A 15 41.37 -16.88 2.29
C ARG A 15 40.97 -16.13 3.55
N ASN A 16 39.75 -16.32 4.03
CA ASN A 16 39.24 -15.67 5.24
C ASN A 16 39.66 -16.39 6.53
N ASP A 17 40.35 -17.54 6.41
CA ASP A 17 40.80 -18.31 7.56
C ASP A 17 41.96 -17.65 8.33
N PHE A 18 42.49 -16.49 7.95
CA PHE A 18 43.57 -15.83 8.73
C PHE A 18 43.06 -14.82 9.77
N PHE A 19 41.77 -14.46 9.77
CA PHE A 19 41.24 -13.45 10.71
C PHE A 19 41.14 -13.92 12.16
N HIS A 20 41.23 -15.24 12.42
CA HIS A 20 41.35 -15.74 13.79
C HIS A 20 42.74 -15.43 14.41
N GLN A 21 43.73 -15.07 13.58
CA GLN A 21 45.12 -14.79 14.00
C GLN A 21 45.45 -13.29 14.05
N ALA A 22 44.57 -12.44 13.52
CA ALA A 22 44.77 -11.00 13.44
C ALA A 22 43.71 -10.24 14.23
N GLU A 23 44.13 -9.34 15.13
CA GLU A 23 43.23 -8.39 15.79
C GLU A 23 43.06 -7.17 14.87
N ILE A 24 41.82 -6.92 14.42
CA ILE A 24 41.49 -5.79 13.54
C ILE A 24 40.61 -4.83 14.32
N MET A 25 41.05 -3.58 14.44
CA MET A 25 40.29 -2.54 15.11
C MET A 25 39.38 -1.82 14.12
N ILE A 26 38.07 -1.98 14.32
CA ILE A 26 37.04 -1.39 13.48
C ILE A 26 36.33 -0.26 14.22
N MET A 27 36.34 0.94 13.63
CA MET A 27 35.52 2.05 14.08
C MET A 27 34.24 2.13 13.23
N VAL A 28 33.11 1.90 13.89
CA VAL A 28 31.78 2.02 13.29
C VAL A 28 31.21 3.39 13.66
N TYR A 29 31.03 4.26 12.68
CA TYR A 29 30.37 5.54 12.89
C TYR A 29 28.85 5.38 12.96
N THR A 30 28.18 6.34 13.59
CA THR A 30 26.72 6.36 13.69
C THR A 30 26.07 6.34 12.30
N CYS A 31 25.03 5.51 12.19
CA CYS A 31 24.28 5.30 10.95
C CYS A 31 23.35 6.49 10.67
N THR A 32 23.24 6.91 9.40
CA THR A 32 22.20 7.87 9.01
C THR A 32 20.80 7.24 9.05
N ALA A 33 20.71 5.95 8.79
CA ALA A 33 19.52 5.12 8.96
C ALA A 33 19.45 4.62 10.40
N LYS A 34 18.84 5.42 11.30
CA LYS A 34 18.82 5.16 12.75
C LYS A 34 18.21 3.81 13.14
N HIS A 35 17.39 3.21 12.28
CA HIS A 35 16.76 1.91 12.49
C HIS A 35 17.68 0.72 12.19
N ILE A 36 18.82 0.93 11.51
CA ILE A 36 19.81 -0.11 11.24
C ILE A 36 20.90 -0.02 12.30
N ASN A 37 21.09 -1.11 13.04
CA ASN A 37 22.19 -1.23 13.99
C ASN A 37 23.51 -1.41 13.21
N PRO A 38 24.39 -0.40 13.16
CA PRO A 38 25.59 -0.47 12.34
C PRO A 38 26.61 -1.48 12.89
N THR A 39 26.57 -1.78 14.18
CA THR A 39 27.39 -2.80 14.84
C THR A 39 26.97 -4.20 14.43
N TYR A 40 25.66 -4.44 14.32
CA TYR A 40 25.15 -5.72 13.82
C TYR A 40 25.57 -5.96 12.37
N VAL A 41 25.47 -4.92 11.53
CA VAL A 41 25.95 -4.99 10.13
C VAL A 41 27.45 -5.31 10.09
N ALA A 42 28.25 -4.75 11.01
CA ALA A 42 29.68 -5.06 11.14
C ALA A 42 29.90 -6.57 11.33
N GLN A 43 29.15 -7.16 12.26
CA GLN A 43 29.29 -8.57 12.63
C GLN A 43 28.85 -9.51 11.51
N SER A 44 27.84 -9.11 10.73
CA SER A 44 27.29 -9.94 9.65
C SER A 44 28.08 -9.86 8.34
N LEU A 45 29.07 -8.97 8.24
CA LEU A 45 29.86 -8.85 7.01
C LEU A 45 30.65 -10.16 6.74
N PRO A 46 30.70 -10.63 5.48
CA PRO A 46 31.34 -11.90 5.13
C PRO A 46 32.78 -12.06 5.63
N LEU A 47 33.48 -10.93 5.78
CA LEU A 47 34.86 -10.86 6.28
C LEU A 47 35.03 -11.35 7.71
N PHE A 48 33.97 -11.29 8.54
CA PHE A 48 34.06 -11.49 9.99
C PHE A 48 33.32 -12.73 10.48
N ARG A 49 32.82 -13.58 9.56
CA ARG A 49 32.01 -14.76 9.91
C ARG A 49 32.72 -15.74 10.86
N ASN A 50 34.06 -15.76 10.83
CA ASN A 50 34.92 -16.59 11.67
C ASN A 50 35.84 -15.79 12.62
N ALA A 51 35.66 -14.48 12.73
CA ALA A 51 36.50 -13.64 13.60
C ALA A 51 35.95 -13.56 15.02
N ARG A 52 36.83 -13.46 16.02
CA ARG A 52 36.42 -13.19 17.41
C ARG A 52 36.13 -11.69 17.56
N ILE A 53 34.89 -11.33 17.88
CA ILE A 53 34.44 -9.93 17.90
C ILE A 53 34.32 -9.43 19.34
N ASN A 54 35.06 -8.38 19.68
CA ASN A 54 34.91 -7.61 20.92
C ASN A 54 34.35 -6.22 20.59
N ILE A 55 33.25 -5.83 21.24
CA ILE A 55 32.62 -4.51 21.04
C ILE A 55 32.93 -3.63 22.25
N GLU A 56 33.57 -2.48 21.99
CA GLU A 56 33.85 -1.45 23.01
C GLU A 56 33.35 -0.09 22.52
N MET A 57 32.83 0.74 23.44
CA MET A 57 32.52 2.13 23.11
C MET A 57 33.83 2.93 22.98
N TYR A 58 34.11 3.42 21.78
CA TYR A 58 35.32 4.20 21.51
C TYR A 58 35.21 5.60 22.11
N LYS A 59 35.95 5.88 23.19
CA LYS A 59 36.11 7.22 23.75
C LYS A 59 37.27 7.94 23.04
N LEU A 60 36.98 9.09 22.43
CA LEU A 60 37.93 9.89 21.62
C LEU A 60 39.23 10.29 22.36
N GLU A 61 39.24 10.27 23.70
CA GLU A 61 40.41 10.63 24.51
C GLU A 61 41.56 9.62 24.40
N ASN A 62 41.30 8.38 23.99
CA ASN A 62 42.31 7.33 23.97
C ASN A 62 43.06 7.28 22.62
N ARG A 63 43.90 8.30 22.37
CA ARG A 63 44.67 8.54 21.11
C ARG A 63 45.68 7.44 20.69
N ARG A 64 45.68 6.24 21.28
CA ARG A 64 46.75 5.25 21.08
C ARG A 64 46.39 3.98 20.31
N LYS A 65 45.11 3.71 20.01
CA LYS A 65 44.75 2.55 19.17
C LYS A 65 44.64 3.01 17.71
N GLN A 66 45.58 2.57 16.87
CA GLN A 66 45.51 2.71 15.42
C GLN A 66 44.27 1.94 14.93
N ILE A 67 43.39 2.62 14.19
CA ILE A 67 42.15 2.03 13.68
C ILE A 67 42.44 1.54 12.26
N ASP A 68 42.25 0.25 12.03
CA ASP A 68 42.57 -0.38 10.74
C ASP A 68 41.45 -0.17 9.72
N PHE A 69 40.21 -0.11 10.19
CA PHE A 69 39.05 -0.01 9.34
C PHE A 69 38.01 0.94 9.92
N HIS A 70 37.50 1.85 9.09
CA HIS A 70 36.39 2.70 9.49
C HIS A 70 35.36 2.81 8.39
N TYR A 71 34.09 2.75 8.79
CA TYR A 71 32.99 2.89 7.88
C TYR A 71 31.78 3.56 8.51
N GLN A 72 30.94 4.11 7.66
CA GLN A 72 29.66 4.69 8.02
C GLN A 72 28.59 4.14 7.09
N LEU A 73 27.46 3.71 7.65
CA LEU A 73 26.28 3.37 6.84
C LEU A 73 25.59 4.65 6.39
N ILE A 74 25.41 4.77 5.07
CA ILE A 74 24.78 5.93 4.44
C ILE A 74 23.70 5.50 3.47
N ILE A 75 22.63 6.29 3.42
CA ILE A 75 21.57 6.16 2.42
C ILE A 75 22.06 6.83 1.12
N THR A 76 22.09 6.06 0.03
CA THR A 76 22.53 6.45 -1.31
C THR A 76 21.49 6.03 -2.35
N ASN A 77 21.58 6.59 -3.56
CA ASN A 77 20.73 6.20 -4.69
C ASN A 77 21.51 5.32 -5.69
N GLN A 78 20.79 4.58 -6.53
CA GLN A 78 21.31 3.75 -7.64
C GLN A 78 22.28 4.50 -8.58
N PHE A 79 22.15 5.84 -8.63
CA PHE A 79 22.92 6.73 -9.51
C PHE A 79 24.09 7.46 -8.86
N ASN A 80 24.57 7.04 -7.69
CA ASN A 80 25.86 7.54 -7.21
C ASN A 80 27.01 6.90 -8.01
N LYS A 81 27.00 7.10 -9.34
CA LYS A 81 28.02 6.70 -10.33
C LYS A 81 29.36 7.41 -10.13
N ARG A 82 29.58 7.99 -8.96
CA ARG A 82 30.79 8.71 -8.60
C ARG A 82 31.39 8.07 -7.35
N LEU A 83 32.17 7.03 -7.63
CA LEU A 83 33.52 6.87 -7.07
C LEU A 83 34.32 8.17 -7.30
N GLN A 84 33.92 9.31 -6.71
CA GLN A 84 34.66 10.55 -6.83
C GLN A 84 35.10 11.04 -5.47
N GLY A 85 36.42 11.15 -5.35
CA GLY A 85 37.10 11.82 -4.27
C GLY A 85 37.65 10.86 -3.23
N TRP A 86 37.51 11.27 -1.97
CA TRP A 86 38.22 10.68 -0.83
C TRP A 86 37.52 9.45 -0.25
N PHE A 87 36.30 9.12 -0.72
CA PHE A 87 35.48 8.03 -0.21
C PHE A 87 35.04 7.07 -1.31
N ALA A 88 34.98 5.79 -0.98
CA ALA A 88 34.39 4.72 -1.76
C ALA A 88 33.15 4.16 -1.06
N TYR A 89 32.24 3.58 -1.84
CA TYR A 89 31.01 2.96 -1.35
C TYR A 89 31.02 1.46 -1.65
N SER A 90 30.40 0.66 -0.77
CA SER A 90 30.16 -0.75 -1.04
C SER A 90 29.01 -0.96 -2.02
N LEU A 91 28.83 -2.20 -2.46
CA LEU A 91 27.54 -2.63 -3.01
C LEU A 91 26.40 -2.36 -1.99
N PRO A 92 25.18 -2.06 -2.48
CA PRO A 92 24.05 -1.78 -1.61
C PRO A 92 23.71 -3.02 -0.79
N ILE A 93 23.71 -2.88 0.54
CA ILE A 93 23.42 -3.98 1.48
C ILE A 93 21.91 -4.10 1.70
N PHE A 94 21.22 -2.97 1.79
CA PHE A 94 19.77 -2.92 1.98
C PHE A 94 19.12 -2.07 0.91
N HIS A 95 17.96 -2.54 0.45
CA HIS A 95 17.06 -1.79 -0.41
C HIS A 95 15.86 -1.36 0.43
N GLU A 96 15.61 -0.08 0.48
CA GLU A 96 14.55 0.54 1.26
C GLU A 96 13.70 1.37 0.31
N HIS A 97 12.38 1.32 0.47
CA HIS A 97 11.46 2.21 -0.23
C HIS A 97 11.03 3.31 0.73
N LEU A 98 10.52 4.40 0.18
CA LEU A 98 9.78 5.36 0.99
C LEU A 98 8.31 4.97 1.06
N SER A 99 7.73 5.17 2.23
CA SER A 99 6.31 4.97 2.47
C SER A 99 5.66 6.29 2.86
N LEU A 100 4.37 6.41 2.54
CA LEU A 100 3.47 7.43 3.02
C LEU A 100 2.77 6.91 4.27
N TYR A 101 2.58 7.79 5.23
CA TYR A 101 1.80 7.53 6.42
C TYR A 101 0.68 8.54 6.48
N ILE A 102 -0.55 8.02 6.45
CA ILE A 102 -1.76 8.82 6.51
C ILE A 102 -2.62 8.36 7.68
N HIS A 103 -3.45 9.26 8.17
CA HIS A 103 -4.51 8.85 9.07
C HIS A 103 -5.53 8.05 8.27
N GLN A 104 -5.94 6.91 8.80
CA GLN A 104 -6.94 6.07 8.19
C GLN A 104 -8.21 6.89 7.98
N ALA A 105 -8.48 7.27 6.73
CA ALA A 105 -9.71 7.94 6.38
C ALA A 105 -10.83 6.93 6.58
N ASP A 106 -11.83 7.25 7.41
CA ASP A 106 -13.07 6.49 7.45
C ASP A 106 -13.63 6.42 6.03
N ILE A 107 -13.51 5.25 5.40
CA ILE A 107 -14.03 5.00 4.07
C ILE A 107 -15.54 4.94 4.20
N GLY A 108 -16.16 6.12 4.17
CA GLY A 108 -17.59 6.26 4.11
C GLY A 108 -18.10 5.71 2.79
N TYR A 109 -18.64 4.49 2.80
CA TYR A 109 -19.33 3.84 1.67
C TYR A 109 -20.55 4.61 1.12
N ASN A 110 -20.87 5.78 1.70
CA ASN A 110 -22.13 6.46 1.52
C ASN A 110 -22.31 7.13 0.14
N GLU A 111 -21.25 7.54 -0.54
CA GLU A 111 -21.41 8.46 -1.67
C GLU A 111 -21.61 7.78 -3.04
N ARG A 112 -21.20 6.53 -3.22
CA ARG A 112 -21.32 5.81 -4.51
C ARG A 112 -22.61 5.01 -4.67
N SER A 113 -23.33 4.78 -3.57
CA SER A 113 -24.51 3.90 -3.53
C SER A 113 -25.76 4.53 -4.19
N SER A 114 -26.00 5.82 -3.98
CA SER A 114 -27.25 6.48 -4.42
C SER A 114 -27.41 6.53 -5.95
N LYS A 115 -26.33 6.84 -6.69
CA LYS A 115 -26.36 6.90 -8.15
C LYS A 115 -26.53 5.52 -8.79
N ILE A 116 -25.90 4.49 -8.22
CA ILE A 116 -26.01 3.11 -8.69
C ILE A 116 -27.42 2.56 -8.41
N LEU A 117 -27.99 2.89 -7.24
CA LEU A 117 -29.33 2.49 -6.88
C LEU A 117 -30.37 3.07 -7.84
N VAL A 118 -30.23 4.32 -8.26
CA VAL A 118 -31.13 4.93 -9.26
C VAL A 118 -31.02 4.25 -10.63
N ILE A 119 -29.81 3.93 -11.09
CA ILE A 119 -29.58 3.25 -12.39
C ILE A 119 -30.17 1.84 -12.39
N ILE A 120 -30.22 1.16 -11.25
CA ILE A 120 -30.77 -0.20 -11.12
C ILE A 120 -32.28 -0.18 -10.90
N VAL A 121 -32.79 0.73 -10.05
CA VAL A 121 -34.22 0.81 -9.72
C VAL A 121 -35.06 1.25 -10.92
N LEU A 122 -34.55 2.16 -11.75
CA LEU A 122 -35.27 2.68 -12.91
C LEU A 122 -35.66 1.60 -13.95
N PRO A 123 -34.74 0.75 -14.47
CA PRO A 123 -35.11 -0.33 -15.39
C PRO A 123 -35.99 -1.40 -14.74
N ILE A 124 -35.85 -1.65 -13.43
CA ILE A 124 -36.73 -2.58 -12.69
C ILE A 124 -38.17 -2.05 -12.67
N LEU A 125 -38.36 -0.75 -12.39
CA LEU A 125 -39.68 -0.12 -12.41
C LEU A 125 -40.27 -0.13 -13.82
N ILE A 126 -39.47 0.17 -14.85
CA ILE A 126 -39.93 0.13 -16.25
C ILE A 126 -40.36 -1.30 -16.62
N LEU A 127 -39.52 -2.30 -16.39
CA LEU A 127 -39.88 -3.68 -16.71
C LEU A 127 -41.07 -4.18 -15.89
N GLY A 128 -41.19 -3.72 -14.65
CA GLY A 128 -42.31 -4.06 -13.78
C GLY A 128 -43.65 -3.47 -14.21
N THR A 129 -43.64 -2.21 -14.64
CA THR A 129 -44.82 -1.58 -15.23
C THR A 129 -45.24 -2.28 -16.53
N LEU A 130 -44.28 -2.69 -17.37
CA LEU A 130 -44.54 -3.47 -18.59
C LEU A 130 -45.16 -4.84 -18.28
N LEU A 131 -44.67 -5.55 -17.26
CA LEU A 131 -45.24 -6.82 -16.81
C LEU A 131 -46.67 -6.64 -16.25
N CYS A 132 -46.90 -5.59 -15.46
CA CYS A 132 -48.23 -5.26 -14.94
C CYS A 132 -49.23 -4.94 -16.07
N LEU A 133 -48.83 -4.12 -17.05
CA LEU A 133 -49.65 -3.77 -18.21
C LEU A 133 -49.92 -4.99 -19.12
N SER A 134 -48.91 -5.84 -19.34
CA SER A 134 -49.08 -7.07 -20.14
C SER A 134 -50.03 -8.07 -19.48
N LEU A 135 -49.99 -8.20 -18.15
CA LEU A 135 -50.92 -9.04 -17.39
C LEU A 135 -52.35 -8.49 -17.47
N GLN A 136 -52.53 -7.17 -17.30
CA GLN A 136 -53.84 -6.52 -17.45
C GLN A 136 -54.41 -6.69 -18.86
N LEU A 137 -53.58 -6.50 -19.89
CA LEU A 137 -54.00 -6.68 -21.29
C LEU A 137 -54.38 -8.14 -21.56
N ALA A 138 -53.57 -9.10 -21.10
CA ALA A 138 -53.86 -10.53 -21.28
C ALA A 138 -55.16 -10.96 -20.57
N LEU A 139 -55.43 -10.41 -19.39
CA LEU A 139 -56.67 -10.67 -18.64
C LEU A 139 -57.88 -9.99 -19.28
N ASN A 140 -57.74 -8.74 -19.74
CA ASN A 140 -58.81 -8.00 -20.43
C ASN A 140 -59.20 -8.65 -21.77
N VAL A 141 -58.22 -9.09 -22.57
CA VAL A 141 -58.49 -9.82 -23.82
C VAL A 141 -59.17 -11.17 -23.54
N THR A 142 -58.75 -11.86 -22.49
CA THR A 142 -59.37 -13.13 -22.08
C THR A 142 -60.81 -12.91 -21.59
N ASN A 143 -61.06 -11.84 -20.85
CA ASN A 143 -62.38 -11.46 -20.37
C ASN A 143 -63.29 -11.02 -21.54
N ALA A 144 -62.80 -10.20 -22.48
CA ALA A 144 -63.55 -9.79 -23.66
C ALA A 144 -63.92 -10.97 -24.58
N ARG A 145 -63.05 -11.98 -24.70
CA ARG A 145 -63.39 -13.23 -25.39
C ARG A 145 -64.45 -14.06 -24.65
N ARG A 146 -64.52 -13.97 -23.32
CA ARG A 146 -65.43 -14.76 -22.47
C ARG A 146 -66.77 -14.08 -22.18
N THR A 147 -66.86 -12.75 -22.19
CA THR A 147 -68.15 -12.02 -22.11
C THR A 147 -69.01 -12.31 -23.34
N ARG A 148 -68.38 -12.59 -24.49
CA ARG A 148 -69.06 -13.11 -25.70
C ARG A 148 -69.62 -14.55 -25.52
N SER A 149 -69.22 -15.25 -24.45
CA SER A 149 -69.57 -16.63 -24.11
C SER A 149 -70.47 -16.74 -22.85
N GLY A 150 -71.00 -15.63 -22.33
CA GLY A 150 -72.02 -15.65 -21.27
C GLY A 150 -71.55 -15.96 -19.84
N SER A 151 -70.25 -15.95 -19.55
CA SER A 151 -69.69 -16.22 -18.21
C SER A 151 -69.16 -14.94 -17.56
N SER A 152 -69.83 -14.43 -16.51
CA SER A 152 -69.39 -13.29 -15.70
C SER A 152 -68.50 -13.77 -14.55
N ARG A 153 -67.19 -13.55 -14.63
CA ARG A 153 -66.23 -13.65 -13.52
C ARG A 153 -65.66 -12.27 -13.18
N PRO A 154 -65.19 -12.04 -11.95
CA PRO A 154 -64.72 -10.73 -11.52
C PRO A 154 -63.54 -10.24 -12.37
N THR A 155 -63.62 -8.98 -12.77
CA THR A 155 -62.55 -8.25 -13.47
C THR A 155 -61.42 -7.99 -12.50
N VAL A 156 -60.21 -8.43 -12.83
CA VAL A 156 -58.99 -8.17 -12.05
C VAL A 156 -58.65 -6.68 -12.16
N SER A 157 -58.55 -6.00 -11.02
CA SER A 157 -58.26 -4.56 -10.97
C SER A 157 -56.76 -4.28 -11.16
N PHE A 158 -56.41 -3.04 -11.50
CA PHE A 158 -55.02 -2.57 -11.55
C PHE A 158 -54.31 -2.82 -10.21
N ALA A 159 -55.04 -2.65 -9.09
CA ALA A 159 -54.53 -2.91 -7.75
C ALA A 159 -54.12 -4.38 -7.55
N ASP A 160 -54.89 -5.33 -8.08
CA ASP A 160 -54.58 -6.76 -7.96
C ASP A 160 -53.32 -7.14 -8.75
N ALA A 161 -53.14 -6.53 -9.93
CA ALA A 161 -51.93 -6.72 -10.73
C ALA A 161 -50.69 -6.09 -10.07
N PHE A 162 -50.85 -4.97 -9.36
CA PHE A 162 -49.78 -4.36 -8.58
C PHE A 162 -49.42 -5.22 -7.34
N VAL A 163 -50.41 -5.73 -6.61
CA VAL A 163 -50.18 -6.66 -5.48
C VAL A 163 -49.50 -7.94 -5.96
N TRP A 164 -49.90 -8.46 -7.13
CA TRP A 164 -49.22 -9.57 -7.78
C TRP A 164 -47.76 -9.26 -8.08
N PHE A 165 -47.48 -8.10 -8.66
CA PHE A 165 -46.12 -7.66 -8.96
C PHE A 165 -45.26 -7.58 -7.70
N VAL A 166 -45.77 -6.97 -6.63
CA VAL A 166 -45.08 -6.90 -5.33
C VAL A 166 -44.83 -8.30 -4.77
N GLY A 167 -45.81 -9.21 -4.85
CA GLY A 167 -45.66 -10.60 -4.39
C GLY A 167 -44.61 -11.40 -5.16
N VAL A 168 -44.51 -11.19 -6.47
CA VAL A 168 -43.47 -11.79 -7.33
C VAL A 168 -42.08 -11.27 -6.99
N PHE A 169 -41.93 -9.97 -6.72
CA PHE A 169 -40.65 -9.37 -6.31
C PHE A 169 -40.24 -9.75 -4.89
N ALA A 170 -41.20 -9.86 -3.98
CA ALA A 170 -40.97 -10.29 -2.61
C ALA A 170 -40.77 -11.81 -2.48
N GLN A 171 -40.82 -12.57 -3.59
CA GLN A 171 -40.76 -14.03 -3.61
C GLN A 171 -41.85 -14.74 -2.77
N GLN A 172 -42.92 -14.02 -2.40
CA GLN A 172 -44.03 -14.56 -1.61
C GLN A 172 -45.06 -15.28 -2.48
N GLY A 173 -44.89 -15.24 -3.81
CA GLY A 173 -45.82 -15.80 -4.77
C GLY A 173 -47.05 -14.92 -4.96
N SER A 174 -48.09 -15.46 -5.59
CA SER A 174 -49.31 -14.70 -5.83
C SER A 174 -50.57 -15.54 -5.71
N SER A 175 -51.64 -14.93 -5.18
CA SER A 175 -52.97 -15.54 -5.13
C SER A 175 -53.66 -15.64 -6.51
N ILE A 176 -53.19 -14.85 -7.49
CA ILE A 176 -53.77 -14.84 -8.84
C ILE A 176 -53.32 -16.08 -9.61
N ARG A 177 -54.28 -16.98 -9.90
CA ARG A 177 -54.04 -18.18 -10.71
C ARG A 177 -54.38 -17.93 -12.19
N PRO A 178 -53.39 -17.88 -13.10
CA PRO A 178 -53.66 -17.71 -14.53
C PRO A 178 -54.39 -18.93 -15.09
N ASN A 179 -55.51 -18.70 -15.78
CA ASN A 179 -56.32 -19.74 -16.42
C ASN A 179 -56.09 -19.85 -17.94
N SER A 180 -55.23 -19.01 -18.51
CA SER A 180 -54.90 -18.98 -19.94
C SER A 180 -53.40 -19.21 -20.15
N SER A 181 -53.02 -19.95 -21.20
CA SER A 181 -51.62 -20.24 -21.53
C SER A 181 -50.79 -18.97 -21.73
N SER A 182 -51.40 -17.91 -22.28
CA SER A 182 -50.72 -16.61 -22.44
C SER A 182 -50.38 -15.96 -21.09
N SER A 183 -51.30 -16.00 -20.13
CA SER A 183 -51.08 -15.48 -18.78
C SER A 183 -50.08 -16.32 -17.97
N MET A 184 -50.01 -17.64 -18.21
CA MET A 184 -49.02 -18.51 -17.56
C MET A 184 -47.59 -18.16 -17.98
N ILE A 185 -47.36 -17.89 -19.27
CA ILE A 185 -46.03 -17.49 -19.79
C ILE A 185 -45.60 -16.15 -19.17
N ILE A 186 -46.51 -15.17 -19.09
CA ILE A 186 -46.22 -13.85 -18.48
C ILE A 186 -45.82 -14.01 -17.01
N VAL A 187 -46.54 -14.85 -16.26
CA VAL A 187 -46.22 -15.11 -14.85
C VAL A 187 -44.87 -15.82 -14.70
N LEU A 188 -44.56 -16.79 -15.56
CA LEU A 188 -43.29 -17.53 -15.55
C LEU A 188 -42.10 -16.63 -15.88
N VAL A 189 -42.24 -15.74 -16.88
CA VAL A 189 -41.21 -14.74 -17.23
C VAL A 189 -40.99 -13.76 -16.07
N GLY A 190 -42.06 -13.32 -15.41
CA GLY A 190 -41.97 -12.45 -14.23
C GLY A 190 -41.23 -13.10 -13.05
N LEU A 191 -41.50 -14.39 -12.79
CA LEU A 191 -40.81 -15.16 -11.75
C LEU A 191 -39.32 -15.37 -12.07
N PHE A 192 -39.00 -15.69 -13.32
CA PHE A 192 -37.60 -15.86 -13.75
C PHE A 192 -36.80 -14.56 -13.64
N PHE A 193 -37.40 -13.44 -14.06
CA PHE A 193 -36.80 -12.12 -13.90
C PHE A 193 -36.55 -11.77 -12.43
N SER A 194 -37.55 -11.96 -11.56
CA SER A 194 -37.42 -11.73 -10.11
C SER A 194 -36.29 -12.55 -9.49
N SER A 195 -36.16 -13.83 -9.89
CA SER A 195 -35.08 -14.71 -9.42
C SER A 195 -33.69 -14.21 -9.82
N ILE A 196 -33.49 -13.83 -11.08
CA ILE A 196 -32.19 -13.27 -11.55
C ILE A 196 -31.83 -12.01 -10.78
N MET A 197 -32.81 -11.12 -10.58
CA MET A 197 -32.60 -9.88 -9.84
C MET A 197 -32.21 -10.13 -8.40
N TYR A 198 -32.88 -11.08 -7.72
CA TYR A 198 -32.57 -11.45 -6.35
C TYR A 198 -31.16 -12.02 -6.22
N CYS A 199 -30.77 -12.94 -7.11
CA CYS A 199 -29.42 -13.51 -7.13
C CYS A 199 -28.34 -12.44 -7.37
N THR A 200 -28.60 -11.49 -8.27
CA THR A 200 -27.69 -10.38 -8.56
C THR A 200 -27.53 -9.45 -7.35
N TYR A 201 -28.64 -9.11 -6.68
CA TYR A 201 -28.63 -8.29 -5.47
C TYR A 201 -27.88 -8.98 -4.33
N LEU A 202 -28.15 -10.27 -4.10
CA LEU A 202 -27.46 -11.05 -3.08
C LEU A 202 -25.95 -11.11 -3.37
N THR A 203 -25.56 -11.38 -4.60
CA THR A 203 -24.14 -11.40 -5.02
C THR A 203 -23.47 -10.05 -4.77
N LYS A 204 -24.19 -8.95 -5.02
CA LYS A 204 -23.66 -7.60 -4.79
C LYS A 204 -23.47 -7.29 -3.31
N ILE A 205 -24.44 -7.62 -2.46
CA ILE A 205 -24.30 -7.45 -1.00
C ILE A 205 -23.15 -8.29 -0.49
N THR A 206 -23.09 -9.58 -0.85
CA THR A 206 -22.01 -10.47 -0.43
C THR A 206 -20.65 -9.92 -0.89
N SER A 207 -20.55 -9.43 -2.13
CA SER A 207 -19.32 -8.78 -2.61
C SER A 207 -18.97 -7.52 -1.83
N GLN A 208 -19.94 -6.71 -1.41
CA GLN A 208 -19.68 -5.50 -0.62
C GLN A 208 -19.27 -5.83 0.82
N LEU A 209 -19.83 -6.87 1.43
CA LEU A 209 -19.44 -7.32 2.76
C LEU A 209 -18.12 -8.09 2.77
N SER A 210 -17.72 -8.67 1.64
CA SER A 210 -16.53 -9.51 1.49
C SER A 210 -15.26 -8.74 1.11
N VAL A 211 -15.36 -7.46 0.73
CA VAL A 211 -14.20 -6.67 0.32
C VAL A 211 -13.70 -5.84 1.49
N ASP A 212 -12.52 -6.20 1.99
CA ASP A 212 -11.63 -5.26 2.66
C ASP A 212 -11.10 -4.31 1.59
N VAL A 213 -11.56 -3.05 1.60
CA VAL A 213 -11.09 -2.04 0.64
C VAL A 213 -9.69 -1.62 1.06
N ASP A 214 -8.68 -2.22 0.44
CA ASP A 214 -7.33 -1.69 0.44
C ASP A 214 -7.33 -0.45 -0.47
N VAL A 215 -7.24 0.74 0.13
CA VAL A 215 -7.21 1.98 -0.65
C VAL A 215 -5.77 2.23 -1.09
N ASP A 216 -5.49 1.89 -2.35
CA ASP A 216 -4.24 2.23 -3.01
C ASP A 216 -4.22 3.74 -3.32
N TYR A 217 -3.94 4.55 -2.30
CA TYR A 217 -3.72 5.98 -2.45
C TYR A 217 -2.33 6.22 -3.04
N ASP A 218 -2.25 6.52 -4.33
CA ASP A 218 -0.99 6.94 -4.94
C ASP A 218 -0.61 8.38 -4.54
N LEU A 219 0.68 8.66 -4.48
CA LEU A 219 1.23 9.98 -4.15
C LEU A 219 0.71 11.06 -5.11
N GLU A 220 0.60 10.73 -6.39
CA GLU A 220 0.06 11.62 -7.42
C GLU A 220 -1.42 11.95 -7.17
N ALA A 221 -2.22 10.96 -6.76
CA ALA A 221 -3.63 11.16 -6.43
C ALA A 221 -3.80 12.08 -5.22
N LEU A 222 -2.95 11.93 -4.19
CA LEU A 222 -2.96 12.79 -3.01
C LEU A 222 -2.56 14.24 -3.34
N LEU A 223 -1.60 14.43 -4.24
CA LEU A 223 -1.17 15.75 -4.72
C LEU A 223 -2.25 16.45 -5.56
N MET A 224 -2.92 15.70 -6.45
CA MET A 224 -4.01 16.23 -7.28
C MET A 224 -5.22 16.63 -6.43
N ALA A 225 -5.55 15.84 -5.40
CA ALA A 225 -6.66 16.14 -4.50
C ALA A 225 -6.43 17.44 -3.70
N LYS A 226 -5.17 17.82 -3.42
CA LYS A 226 -4.78 19.01 -2.62
C LYS A 226 -5.43 19.10 -1.23
N GLU A 227 -6.10 18.05 -0.77
CA GLU A 227 -6.75 18.01 0.55
C GLU A 227 -5.76 17.74 1.69
N TYR A 228 -4.64 17.10 1.37
CA TYR A 228 -3.64 16.69 2.34
C TYR A 228 -2.39 17.55 2.25
N ARG A 229 -1.85 17.90 3.42
CA ARG A 229 -0.55 18.56 3.55
C ARG A 229 0.54 17.50 3.63
N ILE A 230 1.42 17.44 2.64
CA ILE A 230 2.49 16.46 2.58
C ILE A 230 3.75 17.05 3.23
N GLY A 231 4.39 16.31 4.11
CA GLY A 231 5.66 16.75 4.68
C GLY A 231 6.64 15.64 5.03
N LEU A 232 7.86 16.07 5.34
CA LEU A 232 9.01 15.22 5.60
C LEU A 232 9.68 15.58 6.92
N VAL A 233 10.32 14.59 7.52
CA VAL A 233 11.17 14.80 8.69
C VAL A 233 12.54 15.32 8.28
N GLY A 234 12.96 16.43 8.90
CA GLY A 234 14.32 16.93 8.77
C GLY A 234 14.43 18.43 8.95
N ASN A 235 15.62 18.86 9.37
CA ASN A 235 16.06 20.24 9.29
C ASN A 235 16.80 20.42 7.96
N PHE A 236 16.70 21.60 7.35
CA PHE A 236 17.07 21.92 5.95
C PHE A 236 18.55 21.66 5.55
N THR A 237 19.35 21.00 6.39
CA THR A 237 20.79 21.19 6.46
C THR A 237 21.67 20.14 5.79
N THR A 238 21.26 18.88 5.56
CA THR A 238 22.14 17.94 4.81
C THR A 238 21.41 16.77 4.12
N ASN A 239 20.59 16.00 4.84
CA ASN A 239 19.93 14.80 4.27
C ASN A 239 18.90 15.11 3.17
N GLN A 240 18.37 16.33 3.15
CA GLN A 240 17.44 16.80 2.12
C GLN A 240 18.11 17.09 0.77
N THR A 241 19.44 17.27 0.74
CA THR A 241 20.16 17.46 -0.54
C THR A 241 20.14 16.20 -1.40
N VAL A 242 20.02 15.01 -0.77
CA VAL A 242 19.87 13.71 -1.44
C VAL A 242 18.47 13.55 -2.03
N ILE A 243 17.45 14.06 -1.33
CA ILE A 243 16.05 14.04 -1.81
C ILE A 243 15.83 15.07 -2.92
N ARG A 244 16.46 16.26 -2.81
CA ARG A 244 16.43 17.35 -3.81
C ARG A 244 16.96 16.97 -5.20
N LYS A 245 17.75 15.91 -5.32
CA LYS A 245 18.34 15.44 -6.60
C LYS A 245 17.60 14.23 -7.19
N ARG A 246 16.42 13.87 -6.68
CA ARG A 246 15.63 12.79 -7.28
C ARG A 246 15.05 13.24 -8.62
N TYR A 247 15.17 12.38 -9.63
CA TYR A 247 14.61 12.57 -10.97
C TYR A 247 13.10 12.28 -11.05
N ASP A 248 12.44 12.14 -9.90
CA ASP A 248 11.00 11.90 -9.86
C ASP A 248 10.26 13.25 -9.89
N PRO A 249 9.45 13.53 -10.94
CA PRO A 249 8.70 14.77 -11.05
C PRO A 249 7.74 14.99 -9.87
N VAL A 250 7.11 13.92 -9.37
CA VAL A 250 6.13 13.97 -8.28
C VAL A 250 6.80 14.41 -6.97
N MET A 251 7.94 13.80 -6.65
CA MET A 251 8.72 14.17 -5.48
C MET A 251 9.31 15.59 -5.59
N ASN A 252 9.66 16.04 -6.81
CA ASN A 252 10.15 17.39 -7.03
C ASN A 252 9.07 18.45 -6.74
N GLU A 253 7.81 18.19 -7.10
CA GLU A 253 6.70 19.07 -6.75
C GLU A 253 6.49 19.15 -5.22
N VAL A 254 6.53 18.00 -4.52
CA VAL A 254 6.48 17.96 -3.05
C VAL A 254 7.62 18.79 -2.44
N MET A 255 8.85 18.61 -2.94
CA MET A 255 10.01 19.39 -2.47
C MET A 255 9.86 20.88 -2.73
N GLN A 256 9.25 21.29 -3.84
CA GLN A 256 8.97 22.70 -4.12
C GLN A 256 7.91 23.28 -3.18
N GLN A 257 6.83 22.54 -2.90
CA GLN A 257 5.82 22.94 -1.92
C GLN A 257 6.44 23.14 -0.53
N MET A 258 7.26 22.19 -0.09
CA MET A 258 7.94 22.28 1.21
C MET A 258 8.98 23.40 1.29
N GLN A 259 9.53 23.86 0.17
CA GLN A 259 10.40 25.04 0.15
C GLN A 259 9.61 26.34 0.35
N ARG A 260 8.38 26.39 -0.17
CA ARG A 260 7.48 27.54 -0.01
C ARG A 260 6.90 27.58 1.41
N ASP A 261 6.54 26.42 1.94
CA ASP A 261 5.97 26.29 3.28
C ASP A 261 6.86 25.46 4.21
N LYS A 262 7.61 26.18 5.08
CA LYS A 262 8.48 25.56 6.07
C LYS A 262 7.71 24.85 7.19
N SER A 263 6.41 25.12 7.37
CA SER A 263 5.60 24.49 8.41
C SER A 263 5.30 23.01 8.12
N LEU A 264 5.44 22.60 6.85
CA LEU A 264 5.36 21.20 6.41
C LEU A 264 6.54 20.35 6.90
N HIS A 265 7.62 20.97 7.38
CA HIS A 265 8.73 20.25 7.97
C HIS A 265 8.45 19.89 9.41
N VAL A 266 8.92 18.70 9.76
CA VAL A 266 8.78 18.16 11.11
C VAL A 266 10.16 17.83 11.65
N SER A 267 10.40 18.12 12.93
CA SER A 267 11.70 17.91 13.56
C SER A 267 11.99 16.43 13.83
N THR A 268 10.98 15.62 14.17
CA THR A 268 11.11 14.19 14.48
C THR A 268 9.99 13.37 13.82
N HIS A 269 10.21 12.06 13.64
CA HIS A 269 9.16 11.17 13.11
C HIS A 269 7.96 11.05 14.06
N GLU A 270 8.19 11.19 15.37
CA GLU A 270 7.13 11.19 16.40
C GLU A 270 6.20 12.40 16.27
N ASP A 271 6.74 13.62 16.16
CA ASP A 271 5.94 14.83 15.90
C ASP A 271 5.19 14.70 14.57
N GLY A 272 5.79 14.01 13.59
CA GLY A 272 5.19 13.77 12.28
C GLY A 272 3.96 12.88 12.39
N LEU A 273 4.07 11.78 13.12
CA LEU A 273 2.97 10.86 13.39
C LEU A 273 1.85 11.51 14.20
N HIS A 274 2.17 12.34 15.19
CA HIS A 274 1.15 13.10 15.91
C HIS A 274 0.38 14.08 15.01
N ARG A 275 1.05 14.72 14.04
CA ARG A 275 0.39 15.58 13.05
C ARG A 275 -0.48 14.79 12.07
N VAL A 276 -0.04 13.60 11.66
CA VAL A 276 -0.84 12.68 10.84
C VAL A 276 -2.15 12.37 11.57
N LEU A 277 -2.08 12.02 12.85
CA LEU A 277 -3.26 11.67 13.65
C LEU A 277 -4.19 12.86 13.95
N GLY A 278 -3.65 14.08 14.09
CA GLY A 278 -4.42 15.26 14.47
C GLY A 278 -4.95 16.12 13.33
N SER A 279 -4.47 15.93 12.10
CA SER A 279 -4.80 16.80 10.96
C SER A 279 -4.72 16.05 9.63
N LYS A 280 -5.26 16.63 8.54
CA LYS A 280 -5.08 16.10 7.17
C LYS A 280 -3.63 16.28 6.70
N TYR A 281 -2.73 15.51 7.29
CA TYR A 281 -1.29 15.58 7.05
C TYR A 281 -0.77 14.19 6.66
N VAL A 282 0.12 14.16 5.68
CA VAL A 282 0.76 12.95 5.15
C VAL A 282 2.25 13.04 5.46
N LEU A 283 2.78 12.04 6.15
CA LEU A 283 4.20 11.95 6.44
C LEU A 283 4.89 11.03 5.43
N ILE A 284 5.92 11.52 4.76
CA ILE A 284 6.83 10.68 3.96
C ILE A 284 8.02 10.30 4.82
N GLY A 285 8.30 9.01 4.92
CA GLY A 285 9.40 8.51 5.71
C GLY A 285 9.88 7.14 5.28
N ASN A 286 11.04 6.76 5.81
CA ASN A 286 11.55 5.40 5.64
C ASN A 286 10.83 4.46 6.61
N PRO A 287 10.36 3.29 6.15
CA PRO A 287 9.53 2.42 6.95
C PRO A 287 10.20 1.93 8.22
N GLY A 288 11.51 1.67 8.20
CA GLY A 288 12.22 1.27 9.41
C GLY A 288 12.22 2.36 10.48
N THR A 289 12.50 3.61 10.09
CA THR A 289 12.53 4.74 11.03
C THR A 289 11.15 5.12 11.56
N VAL A 290 10.12 5.06 10.71
CA VAL A 290 8.75 5.42 11.11
C VAL A 290 8.16 4.33 11.99
N ARG A 291 8.38 3.04 11.68
CA ARG A 291 7.93 1.94 12.54
C ARG A 291 8.55 1.98 13.94
N MET A 292 9.82 2.35 14.06
CA MET A 292 10.45 2.61 15.36
C MET A 292 9.76 3.75 16.11
N ALA A 293 9.39 4.85 15.42
CA ALA A 293 8.65 5.94 16.05
C ALA A 293 7.20 5.56 16.40
N MET A 294 6.57 4.68 15.62
CA MET A 294 5.22 4.17 15.89
C MET A 294 5.18 3.26 17.12
N GLN A 295 6.28 2.64 17.53
CA GLN A 295 6.35 1.87 18.79
C GLN A 295 6.11 2.73 20.04
N ASN A 296 6.35 4.04 19.95
CA ASN A 296 6.11 4.98 21.05
C ASN A 296 4.64 5.46 21.10
N LEU A 297 3.81 5.07 20.14
CA LEU A 297 2.38 5.42 20.12
C LEU A 297 1.54 4.41 20.91
N ASN A 298 0.38 4.86 21.37
CA ASN A 298 -0.62 3.96 21.95
C ASN A 298 -1.17 3.01 20.87
N GLN A 299 -1.63 1.83 21.28
CA GLN A 299 -2.13 0.81 20.34
C GLN A 299 -3.33 1.30 19.49
N GLU A 300 -4.21 2.12 20.04
CA GLU A 300 -5.32 2.73 19.28
C GLU A 300 -4.83 3.71 18.22
N GLN A 301 -3.80 4.49 18.54
CA GLN A 301 -3.18 5.45 17.60
C GLN A 301 -2.42 4.73 16.50
N TYR A 302 -1.78 3.60 16.83
CA TYR A 302 -1.09 2.75 15.87
C TYR A 302 -2.04 2.23 14.79
N CYS A 303 -3.21 1.72 15.18
CA CYS A 303 -4.22 1.22 14.24
C CYS A 303 -4.86 2.31 13.37
N ASN A 304 -4.71 3.58 13.74
CA ASN A 304 -5.25 4.72 12.99
C ASN A 304 -4.28 5.28 11.95
N VAL A 305 -3.09 4.71 11.80
CA VAL A 305 -2.09 5.10 10.80
C VAL A 305 -2.01 4.02 9.73
N THR A 306 -2.23 4.40 8.48
CA THR A 306 -2.09 3.52 7.32
C THR A 306 -0.76 3.80 6.62
N GLU A 307 0.02 2.74 6.40
CA GLU A 307 1.25 2.78 5.61
C GLU A 307 0.94 2.46 4.14
N ILE A 308 1.31 3.37 3.23
CA ILE A 308 1.15 3.18 1.79
C ILE A 308 2.53 3.23 1.12
N ASN A 309 2.84 2.22 0.32
CA ASN A 309 4.15 2.10 -0.32
C ASN A 309 4.22 2.98 -1.58
N ILE A 310 5.23 3.86 -1.67
CA ILE A 310 5.49 4.66 -2.87
C ILE A 310 6.34 3.84 -3.84
N ARG A 311 5.72 3.38 -4.94
CA ARG A 311 6.43 2.66 -6.00
C ARG A 311 7.36 3.61 -6.76
N GLY A 312 8.57 3.16 -7.08
CA GLY A 312 9.52 3.91 -7.91
C GLY A 312 10.57 4.74 -7.17
N ILE A 313 10.50 4.83 -5.84
CA ILE A 313 11.48 5.56 -5.03
C ILE A 313 12.28 4.59 -4.14
N GLU A 314 13.33 4.01 -4.72
CA GLU A 314 14.28 3.16 -4.00
C GLU A 314 15.43 3.96 -3.40
N GLN A 315 15.68 3.71 -2.13
CA GLN A 315 16.83 4.12 -1.35
C GLN A 315 17.69 2.89 -1.09
N MET A 316 19.01 3.03 -1.24
CA MET A 316 19.95 1.95 -0.98
C MET A 316 20.81 2.33 0.20
N VAL A 317 21.05 1.40 1.11
CA VAL A 317 22.00 1.61 2.22
C VAL A 317 23.31 0.93 1.87
N ALA A 318 24.40 1.70 1.86
CA ALA A 318 25.73 1.21 1.54
C ALA A 318 26.75 1.64 2.60
N LEU A 319 27.87 0.92 2.66
CA LEU A 319 29.01 1.27 3.50
C LEU A 319 29.83 2.35 2.81
N LYS A 320 29.96 3.50 3.44
CA LYS A 320 30.91 4.54 3.08
C LYS A 320 32.24 4.29 3.80
N MET A 321 33.32 4.21 3.04
CA MET A 321 34.68 3.99 3.52
C MET A 321 35.67 4.92 2.80
N PRO A 322 36.89 5.16 3.29
CA PRO A 322 37.92 5.85 2.52
C PRO A 322 38.25 5.13 1.22
N SER A 323 38.58 5.89 0.19
CA SER A 323 38.96 5.32 -1.11
C SER A 323 40.26 4.50 -1.07
N ILE A 324 41.16 4.80 -0.12
CA ILE A 324 42.46 4.12 0.07
C ILE A 324 42.37 2.79 0.85
N ASN A 325 41.17 2.41 1.30
CA ASN A 325 41.01 1.27 2.18
C ASN A 325 41.31 -0.07 1.48
N SER A 326 42.28 -0.83 2.00
CA SER A 326 42.75 -2.11 1.45
C SER A 326 41.65 -3.18 1.43
N TYR A 327 40.69 -3.11 2.35
CA TYR A 327 39.60 -4.09 2.47
C TYR A 327 38.46 -3.87 1.48
N ARG A 328 38.49 -2.78 0.69
CA ARG A 328 37.41 -2.41 -0.24
C ARG A 328 37.02 -3.53 -1.21
N LYS A 329 38.01 -4.20 -1.80
CA LYS A 329 37.75 -5.30 -2.74
C LYS A 329 37.05 -6.45 -2.03
N MET A 330 37.53 -6.81 -0.85
CA MET A 330 37.00 -7.92 -0.05
C MET A 330 35.57 -7.68 0.42
N ILE A 331 35.21 -6.44 0.77
CA ILE A 331 33.83 -6.07 1.16
C ILE A 331 32.86 -6.17 -0.02
N ASN A 332 33.34 -5.91 -1.23
CA ASN A 332 32.54 -5.95 -2.46
C ASN A 332 32.63 -7.28 -3.21
N TYR A 333 33.36 -8.26 -2.67
CA TYR A 333 33.38 -9.61 -3.22
C TYR A 333 32.16 -10.35 -2.70
N GLU A 334 31.19 -10.57 -3.59
CA GLU A 334 30.24 -11.70 -3.50
C GLU A 334 30.83 -12.92 -4.19
#